data_AF-A0A3M1BJQ9-F1
#
_entry.id   AF-A0A3M1BJQ9-F1
#
_cell.length_a   1.000
_cell.length_b   1.000
_cell.length_c   1.000
_cell.angle_alpha   90.00
_cell.angle_beta   90.00
_cell.angle_gamma   90.00
#
_symmetry.space_group_name_H-M   'P 1'
#
loop_
_entity.id
_entity.type
_entity.pdbx_description
1 polymer ?
#
loop_
_entity_poly.entity_id
_entity_poly.type
_entity_poly.pdbx_seq_one_letter_code
_entity_poly.pdbx_strand_id
1 'polypeptide(L)'
;IDGIENRIHPGEPFDKDIYSLPPEELKDIPQLPGSLEESLKALENDYEFLLKGGVFTEELIETWISSKKKEIDEIRFIPHPKEFELYFDI
;
A
#
# COMPACT_ATOMS: atom_id res chain seq x y z
N ILE A 1 -2.79 18.59 0.86
CA ILE A 1 -2.28 19.89 0.35
C ILE A 1 -1.87 19.73 -1.11
N ASP A 2 -0.99 18.77 -1.40
CA ASP A 2 -0.52 18.49 -2.77
C ASP A 2 -1.62 18.44 -3.85
N GLY A 3 -2.68 17.67 -3.63
CA GLY A 3 -3.79 17.61 -4.60
C GLY A 3 -4.52 18.94 -4.85
N ILE A 4 -4.55 19.85 -3.88
CA ILE A 4 -5.10 21.21 -4.05
C ILE A 4 -4.15 22.05 -4.90
N GLU A 5 -2.84 22.01 -4.60
CA GLU A 5 -1.81 22.74 -5.33
C GLU A 5 -1.74 22.30 -6.80
N ASN A 6 -1.77 20.99 -7.03
CA ASN A 6 -1.73 20.36 -8.35
C ASN A 6 -3.09 20.30 -9.04
N ARG A 7 -4.17 20.75 -8.37
CA ARG A 7 -5.55 20.72 -8.87
C ARG A 7 -5.98 19.34 -9.38
N ILE A 8 -5.60 18.29 -8.65
CA ILE A 8 -5.90 16.91 -9.00
C ILE A 8 -7.41 16.70 -8.90
N HIS A 9 -8.02 16.30 -10.02
CA HIS A 9 -9.44 15.93 -10.05
C HIS A 9 -9.59 14.52 -9.46
N PRO A 10 -10.41 14.31 -8.41
CA PRO A 10 -10.56 12.99 -7.79
C PRO A 10 -11.28 11.97 -8.68
N GLY A 11 -11.86 12.42 -9.79
CA GLY A 11 -12.74 11.64 -10.64
C GLY A 11 -14.21 11.86 -10.27
N GLU A 12 -15.09 11.12 -10.93
CA GLU A 12 -16.51 11.15 -10.61
C GLU A 12 -16.78 10.37 -9.30
N PRO A 13 -17.76 10.81 -8.48
CA PRO A 13 -18.18 10.06 -7.31
C PRO A 13 -18.62 8.65 -7.68
N PHE A 14 -18.24 7.68 -6.84
CA PHE A 14 -18.62 6.29 -7.04
C PHE A 14 -19.81 5.94 -6.15
N ASP A 15 -20.98 5.75 -6.76
CA ASP A 15 -22.26 5.56 -6.05
C ASP A 15 -22.69 4.09 -5.90
N LYS A 16 -21.85 3.12 -6.30
CA LYS A 16 -22.17 1.68 -6.20
C LYS A 16 -21.51 1.04 -4.98
N ASP A 17 -22.14 0.00 -4.43
CA ASP A 17 -21.54 -0.85 -3.39
C ASP A 17 -20.45 -1.73 -3.99
N ILE A 18 -19.19 -1.42 -3.68
CA ILE A 18 -18.00 -2.12 -4.17
C ILE A 18 -17.96 -3.61 -3.81
N TYR A 19 -18.58 -4.03 -2.71
CA TYR A 19 -18.57 -5.44 -2.32
C TYR A 19 -19.57 -6.30 -3.11
N SER A 20 -20.50 -5.66 -3.81
CA SER A 20 -21.56 -6.29 -4.58
C SER A 20 -21.26 -6.31 -6.08
N LEU A 21 -20.13 -5.76 -6.52
CA LEU A 21 -19.78 -5.66 -7.94
C LEU A 21 -19.19 -6.97 -8.48
N PRO A 22 -19.47 -7.31 -9.75
CA PRO A 22 -18.79 -8.43 -10.41
C PRO A 22 -17.29 -8.13 -10.57
N PRO A 23 -16.43 -9.16 -10.58
CA PRO A 23 -14.97 -9.00 -10.74
C PRO A 23 -14.54 -8.23 -11.99
N GLU A 24 -15.38 -8.21 -13.02
CA GLU A 24 -15.14 -7.48 -14.27
C GLU A 24 -15.22 -5.96 -14.04
N GLU A 25 -16.20 -5.48 -13.28
CA GLU A 25 -16.35 -4.04 -12.96
C GLU A 25 -15.33 -3.59 -11.90
N LEU A 26 -14.88 -4.49 -11.02
CA LEU A 26 -13.88 -4.18 -9.98
C LEU A 26 -12.48 -3.88 -10.53
N LYS A 27 -12.15 -4.35 -11.73
CA LYS A 27 -10.83 -4.15 -12.35
C LYS A 27 -10.57 -2.69 -12.72
N ASP A 28 -11.62 -1.95 -13.03
CA ASP A 28 -11.51 -0.56 -13.45
C ASP A 28 -11.45 0.40 -12.25
N ILE A 29 -11.59 -0.12 -11.03
CA ILE A 29 -11.56 0.66 -9.80
C ILE A 29 -10.13 0.64 -9.23
N PRO A 30 -9.50 1.82 -8.99
CA PRO A 30 -8.22 1.89 -8.30
C PRO A 30 -8.29 1.21 -6.94
N GLN A 31 -7.32 0.34 -6.65
CA GLN A 31 -7.26 -0.40 -5.39
C GLN A 31 -6.12 0.10 -4.51
N LEU A 32 -6.30 -0.07 -3.20
CA LEU A 32 -5.23 0.12 -2.24
C LEU A 32 -4.18 -1.01 -2.40
N PRO A 33 -2.91 -0.77 -2.03
CA PRO A 33 -1.90 -1.82 -1.98
C PRO A 33 -2.38 -3.03 -1.18
N GLY A 34 -2.12 -4.24 -1.69
CA GLY A 34 -2.57 -5.50 -1.08
C GLY A 34 -1.69 -5.97 0.07
N SER A 35 -0.52 -5.34 0.28
CA SER A 35 0.40 -5.69 1.35
C SER A 35 1.17 -4.47 1.87
N LEU A 36 1.82 -4.65 3.02
CA LEU A 36 2.75 -3.65 3.54
C LEU A 36 3.93 -3.44 2.58
N GLU A 37 4.45 -4.50 1.95
CA GLU A 37 5.56 -4.39 0.98
C GLU A 37 5.17 -3.53 -0.22
N GLU A 38 3.99 -3.74 -0.78
CA GLU A 38 3.46 -2.91 -1.88
C GLU A 38 3.24 -1.46 -1.43
N SER A 39 2.78 -1.24 -0.20
CA SER A 39 2.61 0.12 0.35
C SER A 39 3.96 0.84 0.50
N LEU A 40 5.00 0.14 0.97
CA LEU A 40 6.35 0.69 1.07
C LEU A 40 6.93 0.99 -0.30
N LYS A 41 6.65 0.14 -1.30
CA LYS A 41 7.06 0.39 -2.69
C LYS A 41 6.34 1.59 -3.30
N ALA A 42 5.05 1.76 -3.01
CA ALA A 42 4.31 2.96 -3.43
C ALA A 42 4.93 4.22 -2.78
N LEU A 43 5.20 4.18 -1.48
CA LEU A 43 5.89 5.26 -0.78
C LEU A 43 7.27 5.54 -1.39
N GLU A 44 8.09 4.52 -1.67
CA GLU A 44 9.42 4.65 -2.28
C GLU A 44 9.38 5.29 -3.68
N ASN A 45 8.26 5.14 -4.41
CA ASN A 45 8.10 5.66 -5.77
C ASN A 45 7.41 7.04 -5.86
N ASP A 46 6.76 7.49 -4.77
CA ASP A 46 5.97 8.73 -4.74
C ASP A 46 5.94 9.31 -3.32
N TYR A 47 7.04 9.92 -2.89
CA TYR A 47 7.16 10.55 -1.56
C TYR A 47 7.46 12.05 -1.62
N GLU A 48 7.62 12.62 -2.80
CA GLU A 48 7.97 14.01 -3.03
C GLU A 48 6.93 14.96 -2.44
N PHE A 49 5.66 14.54 -2.45
CA PHE A 49 4.57 15.31 -1.83
C PHE A 49 4.73 15.45 -0.31
N LEU A 50 5.46 14.56 0.34
CA LEU A 50 5.75 14.59 1.79
C LEU A 50 6.94 15.49 2.13
N LEU A 51 7.87 15.68 1.21
CA LEU A 51 9.05 16.53 1.41
C LEU A 51 8.68 18.04 1.42
N LYS A 52 7.53 18.39 0.87
CA LYS A 52 7.06 19.78 0.77
C LYS A 52 6.98 20.43 2.16
N GLY A 53 7.62 21.60 2.29
CA GLY A 53 7.63 22.38 3.54
C GLY A 53 8.53 21.80 4.64
N GLY A 54 9.35 20.78 4.34
CA GLY A 54 10.23 20.16 5.32
C GLY A 54 9.49 19.40 6.42
N VAL A 55 8.25 18.98 6.15
CA VAL A 55 7.43 18.20 7.10
C VAL A 55 8.05 16.82 7.31
N PHE A 56 8.50 16.19 6.22
CA PHE A 56 9.30 14.97 6.23
C PHE A 56 10.66 15.26 5.60
N THR A 57 11.69 14.57 6.10
CA THR A 57 13.00 14.52 5.47
C THR A 57 13.14 13.21 4.68
N GLU A 58 13.96 13.24 3.63
CA GLU A 58 14.28 12.04 2.84
C GLU A 58 14.87 10.94 3.73
N GLU A 59 15.81 11.29 4.61
CA GLU A 59 16.41 10.36 5.57
C GLU A 59 15.37 9.68 6.49
N LEU A 60 14.35 10.41 6.94
CA LEU A 60 13.28 9.84 7.77
C LEU A 60 12.48 8.80 6.97
N ILE A 61 12.16 9.10 5.72
CA ILE A 61 11.38 8.22 4.84
C ILE A 61 12.18 6.96 4.52
N GLU A 62 13.46 7.09 4.15
CA GLU A 62 14.35 5.95 3.89
C GLU A 62 14.51 5.07 5.13
N THR A 63 14.72 5.68 6.29
CA THR A 63 14.85 4.97 7.58
C THR A 63 13.56 4.22 7.90
N TRP A 64 12.41 4.85 7.69
CA TRP A 64 11.10 4.22 7.89
C TRP A 64 10.90 3.01 6.97
N ILE A 65 11.16 3.17 5.67
CA ILE A 65 11.05 2.08 4.69
C ILE A 65 11.97 0.93 5.09
N SER A 66 13.22 1.20 5.44
CA SER A 66 14.19 0.19 5.86
C SER A 66 13.74 -0.57 7.12
N SER A 67 13.26 0.16 8.14
CA SER A 67 12.73 -0.43 9.36
C SER A 67 11.53 -1.35 9.08
N LYS A 68 10.62 -0.93 8.19
CA LYS A 68 9.43 -1.73 7.84
C LYS A 68 9.75 -2.92 6.95
N LYS A 69 10.72 -2.80 6.03
CA LYS A 69 11.25 -3.96 5.26
C LYS A 69 11.79 -5.04 6.21
N LYS A 70 12.49 -4.64 7.28
CA LYS A 70 12.94 -5.57 8.31
C LYS A 70 11.79 -6.27 9.06
N GLU A 71 10.76 -5.53 9.46
CA GLU A 71 9.57 -6.12 10.12
C GLU A 71 8.84 -7.13 9.21
N ILE A 72 8.77 -6.85 7.90
CA ILE A 72 8.21 -7.80 6.91
C ILE A 72 9.03 -9.08 6.89
N ASP A 73 10.36 -8.96 6.81
CA ASP A 73 11.26 -10.10 6.76
C ASP A 73 11.17 -10.97 8.03
N GLU A 74 11.04 -10.34 9.20
CA GLU A 74 10.85 -11.07 10.47
C GLU A 74 9.62 -11.99 10.45
N ILE A 75 8.53 -11.57 9.80
CA ILE A 75 7.31 -12.39 9.69
C ILE A 75 7.42 -13.39 8.54
N ARG A 76 7.97 -12.97 7.39
CA ARG A 76 8.05 -13.76 6.15
C ARG A 76 8.83 -15.07 6.32
N PHE A 77 9.79 -15.12 7.23
CA PHE A 77 10.59 -16.32 7.50
C PHE A 77 9.98 -17.26 8.55
N ILE A 78 8.88 -16.87 9.19
CA ILE A 78 8.21 -17.69 10.21
C ILE A 78 7.03 -18.41 9.56
N PRO A 79 7.01 -19.76 9.53
CA PRO A 79 5.87 -20.51 9.02
C PRO A 79 4.60 -20.12 9.76
N HIS A 80 3.56 -19.74 9.03
CA HIS A 80 2.28 -19.40 9.62
C HIS A 80 1.52 -20.68 10.02
N PRO A 81 0.80 -20.75 11.17
CA PRO A 81 0.06 -21.94 11.57
C PRO A 81 -0.92 -22.48 10.51
N LYS A 82 -1.47 -21.58 9.68
CA LYS A 82 -2.33 -21.95 8.54
C LYS A 82 -1.60 -22.80 7.50
N GLU A 83 -0.29 -22.62 7.31
CA GLU A 83 0.51 -23.43 6.40
C GLU A 83 0.57 -24.89 6.84
N PHE A 84 0.64 -25.16 8.16
CA PHE A 84 0.52 -26.52 8.66
C PHE A 84 -0.86 -27.10 8.34
N GLU A 85 -1.94 -26.37 8.56
CA GLU A 85 -3.29 -26.84 8.17
C GLU A 85 -3.38 -27.15 6.67
N LEU A 86 -2.76 -26.33 5.82
CA LEU A 86 -2.84 -26.47 4.36
C LEU A 86 -1.92 -27.55 3.79
N TYR A 87 -0.75 -27.77 4.40
CA TYR A 87 0.36 -28.50 3.76
C TYR A 87 0.94 -29.65 4.60
N PHE A 88 0.49 -29.90 5.83
CA PHE A 88 1.09 -30.91 6.71
C PHE A 88 0.96 -32.35 6.19
N ASP A 89 -0.15 -32.68 5.52
CA ASP A 89 -0.45 -34.04 5.00
C ASP A 89 -0.29 -34.15 3.47
N ILE A 90 0.38 -33.19 2.83
CA ILE A 90 0.70 -33.26 1.39
C ILE A 90 1.87 -34.20 1.10
#